data_AF-A0A1H7MRV4-F1
#
_entry.id   AF-A0A1H7MRV4-F1
#
_cell.length_a   1.000
_cell.length_b   1.000
_cell.length_c   1.000
_cell.angle_alpha   90.00
_cell.angle_beta   90.00
_cell.angle_gamma   90.00
#
_symmetry.space_group_name_H-M   'P 1'
#
loop_
_entity.id
_entity.type
_entity.pdbx_description
1 polymer ?
#
loop_
_entity_poly.entity_id
_entity_poly.type
_entity_poly.pdbx_seq_one_letter_code
_entity_poly.pdbx_strand_id
1 'polypeptide(L)' 'MPAKKITRAVKICRAFKAAQISKGYTQADIAKRLGVNRSTVSRWYHSPDEMSVGSFRLLCTVLAIEPADILAID' A
#
# COMPACT_ATOMS: atom_id res chain seq x y z
N MET A 1 19.82 18.14 -9.55
CA MET A 1 19.10 16.84 -9.50
C MET A 1 17.63 17.11 -9.79
N PRO A 2 16.99 16.50 -10.81
CA PRO A 2 15.60 16.77 -11.09
C PRO A 2 14.73 16.22 -9.95
N ALA A 3 13.71 16.98 -9.53
CA ALA A 3 12.72 16.51 -8.57
C ALA A 3 12.07 15.22 -9.11
N LYS A 4 12.06 14.17 -8.30
CA LYS A 4 11.47 12.88 -8.68
C LYS A 4 9.97 13.11 -8.92
N LYS A 5 9.51 13.00 -10.17
CA LYS A 5 8.08 13.10 -10.51
C LYS A 5 7.28 12.13 -9.63
N ILE A 6 6.14 12.58 -9.09
CA ILE A 6 5.28 11.73 -8.27
C ILE A 6 4.63 10.70 -9.18
N THR A 7 5.09 9.46 -9.09
CA THR A 7 4.57 8.34 -9.87
C THR A 7 3.39 7.68 -9.15
N ARG A 8 2.59 6.90 -9.89
CA ARG A 8 1.51 6.09 -9.30
C ARG A 8 2.00 5.20 -8.16
N ALA A 9 3.18 4.59 -8.31
CA ALA A 9 3.80 3.77 -7.26
C ALA A 9 4.09 4.57 -5.98
N VAL A 10 4.55 5.82 -6.12
CA VAL A 10 4.78 6.73 -4.98
C VAL A 10 3.46 7.06 -4.29
N LYS A 11 2.40 7.37 -5.06
CA LYS A 11 1.06 7.65 -4.50
C LYS A 11 0.52 6.45 -3.71
N ILE A 12 0.57 5.25 -4.29
CA ILE A 12 0.13 4.00 -3.63
C ILE A 12 0.90 3.77 -2.32
N CYS A 13 2.23 3.84 -2.36
CA CYS A 13 3.05 3.62 -1.18
C CYS A 13 2.75 4.63 -0.06
N ARG A 14 2.59 5.92 -0.39
CA ARG A 14 2.23 6.96 0.58
C ARG A 14 0.87 6.69 1.20
N ALA A 15 -0.13 6.37 0.39
CA ALA A 15 -1.49 6.06 0.85
C ALA A 15 -1.49 4.88 1.84
N PHE A 16 -0.84 3.78 1.46
CA PHE A 16 -0.79 2.58 2.31
C PHE A 16 -0.04 2.81 3.61
N LYS A 17 1.03 3.61 3.61
CA LYS A 17 1.74 3.97 4.85
C LYS A 17 0.88 4.85 5.75
N ALA A 18 0.22 5.87 5.21
CA ALA A 18 -0.66 6.73 5.98
C ALA A 18 -1.82 5.95 6.61
N ALA A 19 -2.50 5.10 5.83
CA ALA A 19 -3.60 4.27 6.30
C ALA A 19 -3.13 3.20 7.31
N GLN A 20 -1.93 2.64 7.13
CA GLN A 20 -1.33 1.72 8.09
C GLN A 20 -1.12 2.41 9.45
N ILE A 21 -0.56 3.63 9.45
CA ILE A 21 -0.29 4.40 10.66
C ILE A 21 -1.59 4.79 11.35
N SER A 22 -2.59 5.27 10.61
CA SER A 22 -3.89 5.66 11.19
C SER A 22 -4.62 4.48 11.85
N LYS A 23 -4.42 3.26 11.35
CA LYS A 23 -4.95 2.04 11.95
C LYS A 23 -4.09 1.43 13.06
N GLY A 24 -2.89 1.97 13.31
CA GLY A 24 -1.94 1.40 14.25
C GLY A 24 -1.46 0.00 13.86
N TYR A 25 -1.43 -0.32 12.56
CA TYR A 25 -0.97 -1.62 12.08
C TYR A 25 0.53 -1.62 11.76
N THR A 26 1.18 -2.74 11.97
CA THR A 26 2.47 -3.05 11.34
C THR A 26 2.25 -3.81 10.03
N GLN A 27 3.29 -3.89 9.19
CA GLN A 27 3.24 -4.78 8.01
C GLN A 27 3.06 -6.26 8.40
N ALA A 28 3.50 -6.66 9.60
CA ALA A 28 3.30 -8.01 10.11
C ALA A 28 1.83 -8.25 10.47
N ASP A 29 1.14 -7.25 11.04
CA ASP A 29 -0.30 -7.34 11.33
C ASP A 29 -1.11 -7.46 10.05
N ILE A 30 -0.78 -6.66 9.03
CA ILE A 30 -1.39 -6.73 7.70
C ILE A 30 -1.17 -8.12 7.09
N ALA A 31 0.06 -8.63 7.15
CA ALA A 31 0.40 -9.95 6.63
C ALA A 31 -0.40 -11.06 7.32
N LYS A 32 -0.51 -11.02 8.65
CA LYS A 32 -1.31 -11.96 9.45
C LYS A 32 -2.78 -11.93 9.06
N ARG A 33 -3.36 -10.74 8.86
CA ARG A 33 -4.77 -10.58 8.44
C ARG A 33 -5.03 -11.11 7.04
N LEU A 34 -4.05 -11.01 6.15
CA LEU A 34 -4.16 -11.45 4.76
C LEU A 34 -3.72 -12.90 4.53
N GLY A 35 -3.16 -13.57 5.54
CA GLY A 35 -2.63 -14.92 5.40
C GLY A 35 -1.40 -15.02 4.48
N VAL A 36 -0.60 -13.95 4.39
CA VAL A 36 0.62 -13.92 3.55
C VAL A 36 1.87 -13.71 4.40
N ASN A 37 3.06 -13.89 3.81
CA ASN A 37 4.30 -13.57 4.49
C ASN A 37 4.48 -12.05 4.64
N ARG A 38 5.09 -11.60 5.75
CA ARG A 38 5.48 -10.19 5.93
C ARG A 38 6.39 -9.68 4.80
N SER A 39 7.23 -10.53 4.22
CA SER A 39 8.07 -10.16 3.06
C SER A 39 7.25 -9.82 1.82
N THR A 40 6.10 -10.49 1.62
CA THR A 40 5.14 -10.19 0.56
C THR A 40 4.58 -8.77 0.72
N VAL A 41 4.13 -8.42 1.93
CA VAL A 41 3.64 -7.07 2.24
C VAL A 41 4.77 -6.04 2.09
N SER A 42 5.98 -6.35 2.53
CA SER A 42 7.12 -5.46 2.34
C SER A 42 7.39 -5.18 0.85
N ARG A 43 7.33 -6.21 -0.01
CA ARG A 43 7.48 -6.06 -1.47
C ARG A 43 6.39 -5.18 -2.05
N TRP A 44 5.14 -5.35 -1.63
CA TRP A 44 4.01 -4.51 -2.06
C TRP A 44 4.20 -3.02 -1.76
N TYR A 45 4.84 -2.68 -0.64
CA TYR A 45 5.14 -1.27 -0.30
C TYR A 45 6.33 -0.72 -1.08
N HIS A 46 7.25 -1.57 -1.55
CA HIS A 46 8.42 -1.16 -2.31
C HIS A 46 8.15 -1.07 -3.81
N SER A 47 7.46 -2.07 -4.36
CA SER A 47 7.11 -2.24 -5.78
C SER A 47 5.61 -2.51 -5.93
N PRO A 48 4.73 -1.52 -5.67
CA PRO A 48 3.28 -1.70 -5.74
C PRO A 48 2.75 -1.96 -7.15
N ASP A 49 3.53 -1.62 -8.18
CA ASP A 49 3.25 -1.85 -9.59
C ASP A 49 3.38 -3.34 -10.00
N GLU A 50 4.18 -4.11 -9.27
CA GLU A 50 4.28 -5.57 -9.45
C GLU A 50 3.13 -6.33 -8.76
N MET A 51 2.31 -5.65 -7.97
CA MET A 51 1.22 -6.26 -7.24
C MET A 51 0.06 -6.61 -8.17
N SER A 52 -0.50 -7.82 -8.00
CA SER A 52 -1.74 -8.17 -8.69
C SER A 52 -2.89 -7.27 -8.23
N VAL A 53 -3.85 -7.02 -9.11
CA VAL A 53 -5.05 -6.23 -8.79
C VAL A 53 -5.85 -6.84 -7.63
N GLY A 54 -5.84 -8.17 -7.49
CA GLY A 54 -6.49 -8.87 -6.37
C GLY A 54 -5.85 -8.55 -5.02
N SER A 55 -4.52 -8.67 -4.93
CA SER A 55 -3.78 -8.32 -3.71
C SER A 55 -3.88 -6.83 -3.37
N PHE A 56 -3.88 -5.97 -4.40
CA PHE A 56 -4.09 -4.54 -4.22
C PHE A 56 -5.45 -4.25 -3.57
N ARG A 57 -6.52 -4.87 -4.05
CA ARG A 57 -7.87 -4.72 -3.45
C ARG A 57 -7.90 -5.24 -2.02
N LEU A 58 -7.35 -6.42 -1.75
CA LEU A 58 -7.31 -6.98 -0.40
C LEU A 58 -6.60 -6.05 0.59
N LEU A 59 -5.48 -5.46 0.18
CA LEU A 59 -4.75 -4.50 1.01
C LEU A 59 -5.56 -3.23 1.24
N CYS A 60 -6.24 -2.71 0.21
CA CYS A 60 -7.16 -1.57 0.35
C CYS A 60 -8.28 -1.87 1.37
N THR A 61 -8.88 -3.06 1.32
CA THR A 61 -9.90 -3.50 2.27
C THR A 61 -9.37 -3.56 3.71
N VAL A 62 -8.21 -4.18 3.94
CA VAL A 62 -7.60 -4.25 5.28
C VAL A 62 -7.30 -2.85 5.82
N LEU A 63 -6.79 -1.97 4.96
CA LEU A 63 -6.46 -0.59 5.31
C LEU A 63 -7.68 0.35 5.30
N ALA A 64 -8.88 -0.13 4.95
CA ALA A 64 -10.10 0.66 4.74
C ALA A 64 -9.83 1.98 3.99
N ILE A 65 -9.16 1.85 2.84
CA ILE A 65 -8.90 2.97 1.93
C ILE A 65 -9.55 2.67 0.59
N GLU A 66 -10.28 3.63 0.03
CA GLU A 66 -10.82 3.47 -1.31
C GLU A 66 -9.73 3.72 -2.36
N PRO A 67 -9.64 2.91 -3.43
CA PRO A 67 -8.64 3.10 -4.48
C PRO A 67 -8.66 4.50 -5.11
N ALA A 68 -9.81 5.18 -5.12
CA ALA A 68 -9.95 6.54 -5.63
C ALA A 68 -9.15 7.56 -4.79
N ASP A 69 -9.14 7.40 -3.47
CA ASP A 69 -8.43 8.29 -2.55
C ASP A 69 -6.91 8.26 -2.77
N ILE A 70 -6.40 7.11 -3.24
CA ILE A 70 -4.98 6.93 -3.57
C ILE A 70 -4.57 7.77 -4.78
N LEU A 71 -5.46 7.90 -5.77
CA LEU A 71 -5.18 8.65 -7.00
C LEU A 71 -5.18 10.16 -6.78
N ALA A 72 -5.95 10.62 -5.77
CA ALA A 72 -6.09 12.01 -5.38
C ALA A 72 -4.90 12.58 -4.57
N ILE A 73 -3.90 11.76 -4.23
CA ILE A 73 -2.69 12.22 -3.53
C ILE A 73 -1.80 13.02 -4.50
N ASP A 74 -1.51 14.28 -4.17
CA ASP A 74 -0.62 15.13 -4.97
C ASP A 74 0.88 14.82 -4.81
#